data_AF-A0AA39DGQ4-F1
#
_entry.id   AF-A0AA39DGQ4-F1
#
_cell.length_a   1.000
_cell.length_b   1.000
_cell.length_c   1.000
_cell.angle_alpha   90.00
_cell.angle_beta   90.00
_cell.angle_gamma   90.00
#
_symmetry.space_group_name_H-M   'P 1'
#
loop_
_entity.id
_entity.type
_entity.pdbx_description
1 polymer ?
#
loop_
_entity_poly.entity_id
_entity_poly.type
_entity_poly.pdbx_seq_one_letter_code
_entity_poly.pdbx_strand_id
1 'polypeptide(L)'
;MKEVVMMRNKGEDNEGNLVSEKENDSVDRRTGIKDKTQFASAKSVSSLQWKRPSHSHLESEGSPKSNPNERPPIDKRRERNLRKPNGVIPIRKQKNFALGVKFHNGTEDLLEAGLDNPDLGPFLLKQTRDLISSGENPQKALELALRAVKSFEITGNGKPNLDLVMCLHVIAAIYCSLGQYDEAIPSLERSIEIPVIEEGQNHALAKFVGCMQLGDTYAMIGQIENSILCYTAGLEIQRQVLGEMDTRFGETCRYLAEAHVQALQFDEAEKLCQMALNIHKKNGTPASLEEAADRRLMALICDSKGDYEAALEHYVLAGMAMAANGQEIDVASIDCSIGDTYLSLARYDEAVFSYQKALTVFKSTKGENHPTVASVFVRLADLYNKVGKLRESKSYCENALRLYAKPNPGIPSEEIASGLIDISAIFESMNELEQALKLLQKALKIYSNAPGQQSTIAGIEAQMGVIYYMMGNYSASYNSFSSAISKLRASGEKKSAFLGIALNQMGLACVQRYAIGEAAELFEEARSILEKEYGPCHPDTLGIYSNLAGTYDAMGRLEDAIEILEYVVGVREEKLGTANPDVDDEKRRLTELLTEAGRVRSRKSRSLQTFLDTNPQTTINDAIKVL
;
A
#
# COMPACT_ATOMS: atom_id res chain seq x y z
N MET A 1 3.59 7.27 -17.05
CA MET A 1 3.44 6.19 -18.04
C MET A 1 3.60 6.80 -19.43
N LYS A 2 4.39 6.19 -20.32
CA LYS A 2 4.53 6.68 -21.69
C LYS A 2 3.23 6.42 -22.46
N GLU A 3 2.69 7.45 -23.10
CA GLU A 3 1.52 7.39 -23.98
C GLU A 3 1.72 6.31 -25.06
N VAL A 4 0.74 5.42 -25.21
CA VAL A 4 0.67 4.50 -26.34
C VAL A 4 0.01 5.26 -27.49
N VAL A 5 0.83 5.77 -28.40
CA VAL A 5 0.37 6.44 -29.62
C VAL A 5 -0.33 5.41 -30.52
N MET A 6 -1.63 5.58 -30.71
CA MET A 6 -2.41 4.89 -31.76
C MET A 6 -1.90 5.33 -33.13
N MET A 7 -1.06 4.53 -33.77
CA MET A 7 -0.74 4.65 -35.20
C MET A 7 -1.82 3.93 -36.02
N ARG A 8 -2.57 4.67 -36.84
CA ARG A 8 -3.43 4.13 -37.90
C ARG A 8 -2.56 3.39 -38.92
N ASN A 9 -2.58 2.05 -38.92
CA ASN A 9 -2.05 1.26 -40.04
C ASN A 9 -3.06 1.32 -41.21
N LYS A 10 -2.71 2.05 -42.28
CA LYS A 10 -3.30 1.83 -43.61
C LYS A 10 -2.55 0.68 -44.27
N GLY A 11 -3.25 -0.40 -44.59
CA GLY A 11 -2.72 -1.49 -45.39
C GLY A 11 -2.59 -1.07 -46.85
N GLU A 12 -1.44 -1.37 -47.45
CA GLU A 12 -1.33 -1.60 -48.88
C GLU A 12 -0.54 -2.89 -49.08
N ASP A 13 -1.20 -3.84 -49.74
CA ASP A 13 -0.63 -5.09 -50.22
C ASP A 13 0.37 -4.80 -51.36
N ASN A 14 1.57 -5.40 -51.30
CA ASN A 14 2.15 -5.99 -52.49
C ASN A 14 3.23 -7.03 -52.16
N GLU A 15 3.06 -8.20 -52.77
CA GLU A 15 3.95 -9.36 -52.72
C GLU A 15 5.29 -9.09 -53.43
N GLY A 16 6.34 -9.86 -53.06
CA GLY A 16 7.35 -10.27 -54.04
C GLY A 16 8.83 -10.22 -53.63
N ASN A 17 9.25 -11.21 -52.84
CA ASN A 17 10.46 -12.05 -53.04
C ASN A 17 11.90 -11.47 -53.06
N LEU A 18 12.69 -12.08 -52.13
CA LEU A 18 13.96 -12.80 -52.32
C LEU A 18 15.32 -12.06 -52.32
N VAL A 19 16.10 -12.46 -51.31
CA VAL A 19 17.52 -12.89 -51.34
C VAL A 19 18.61 -11.91 -50.83
N SER A 20 19.44 -12.55 -50.00
CA SER A 20 20.64 -12.20 -49.24
C SER A 20 21.75 -11.43 -49.98
N GLU A 21 22.57 -10.69 -49.23
CA GLU A 21 23.97 -11.07 -48.95
C GLU A 21 24.66 -10.15 -47.92
N LYS A 22 25.73 -10.71 -47.35
CA LYS A 22 26.60 -10.21 -46.29
C LYS A 22 27.68 -9.24 -46.80
N GLU A 23 28.38 -8.67 -45.81
CA GLU A 23 29.83 -8.40 -45.75
C GLU A 23 30.36 -6.97 -45.97
N ASN A 24 30.79 -6.42 -44.82
CA ASN A 24 32.14 -5.94 -44.48
C ASN A 24 32.73 -4.59 -44.98
N ASP A 25 33.29 -3.93 -43.95
CA ASP A 25 34.59 -3.27 -43.88
C ASP A 25 34.80 -1.81 -44.30
N SER A 26 34.86 -0.98 -43.25
CA SER A 26 36.02 -0.16 -42.85
C SER A 26 36.53 1.00 -43.74
N VAL A 27 36.74 2.17 -43.12
CA VAL A 27 38.05 2.82 -42.90
C VAL A 27 37.84 4.31 -42.51
N ASP A 28 38.24 4.60 -41.27
CA ASP A 28 39.00 5.75 -40.76
C ASP A 28 39.09 7.06 -41.58
N ARG A 29 38.84 8.19 -40.88
CA ARG A 29 39.80 9.32 -40.82
C ARG A 29 39.55 10.26 -39.64
N ARG A 30 40.53 10.27 -38.74
CA ARG A 30 40.80 11.27 -37.69
C ARG A 30 40.98 12.67 -38.27
N THR A 31 40.55 13.69 -37.50
CA THR A 31 41.40 14.85 -37.15
C THR A 31 41.06 15.29 -35.74
N GLY A 32 42.09 15.57 -34.92
CA GLY A 32 41.95 16.04 -33.55
C GLY A 32 42.49 17.45 -33.38
N ILE A 33 42.09 18.11 -32.30
CA ILE A 33 42.78 19.26 -31.72
C ILE A 33 42.81 19.09 -30.19
N LYS A 34 44.00 19.30 -29.64
CA LYS A 34 44.38 19.28 -28.22
C LYS A 34 44.17 20.67 -27.60
N ASP A 35 43.94 20.72 -26.29
CA ASP A 35 44.71 21.51 -25.29
C ASP A 35 44.17 21.16 -23.89
N LYS A 36 44.88 20.42 -23.02
CA LYS A 36 46.00 20.80 -22.12
C LYS A 36 45.71 21.98 -21.18
N THR A 37 45.49 21.67 -19.90
CA THR A 37 46.38 22.17 -18.83
C THR A 37 46.36 21.24 -17.61
N GLN A 38 47.55 20.89 -17.14
CA GLN A 38 47.85 20.10 -15.95
C GLN A 38 48.05 21.02 -14.74
N PHE A 39 47.80 20.52 -13.53
CA PHE A 39 48.79 20.62 -12.45
C PHE A 39 48.88 19.30 -11.67
N ALA A 40 50.13 18.84 -11.57
CA ALA A 40 50.69 17.69 -10.85
C ALA A 40 51.12 18.13 -9.42
N SER A 41 51.61 17.35 -8.46
CA SER A 41 51.63 15.92 -8.08
C SER A 41 52.43 15.82 -6.76
N ALA A 42 52.23 14.78 -5.96
CA ALA A 42 53.28 13.95 -5.31
C ALA A 42 52.56 12.73 -4.68
N LYS A 43 52.63 11.47 -5.17
CA LYS A 43 53.74 10.47 -5.21
C LYS A 43 54.42 10.29 -3.83
N SER A 44 54.65 9.10 -3.29
CA SER A 44 54.76 7.71 -3.80
C SER A 44 54.96 6.77 -2.58
N VAL A 45 54.82 5.43 -2.55
CA VAL A 45 55.45 4.30 -3.31
C VAL A 45 54.70 3.02 -2.84
N SER A 46 54.09 2.21 -3.73
CA SER A 46 54.49 0.84 -4.17
C SER A 46 54.64 -0.22 -3.07
N SER A 47 54.37 -1.51 -3.20
CA SER A 47 53.85 -2.43 -4.23
C SER A 47 54.10 -3.83 -3.65
N LEU A 48 53.21 -4.82 -3.79
CA LEU A 48 53.61 -6.23 -3.96
C LEU A 48 52.39 -7.12 -4.30
N GLN A 49 52.49 -7.76 -5.46
CA GLN A 49 51.70 -8.90 -5.92
C GLN A 49 51.86 -10.11 -4.98
N TRP A 50 50.98 -11.12 -5.11
CA TRP A 50 51.23 -12.58 -5.17
C TRP A 50 49.89 -13.25 -5.60
N LYS A 51 49.73 -13.80 -6.80
CA LYS A 51 50.02 -15.18 -7.31
C LYS A 51 49.45 -16.35 -6.48
N ARG A 52 48.57 -17.12 -7.17
CA ARG A 52 48.04 -18.47 -6.84
C ARG A 52 49.14 -19.51 -6.58
N PRO A 53 48.76 -20.66 -6.01
CA PRO A 53 48.92 -21.91 -6.78
C PRO A 53 47.72 -22.88 -6.70
N SER A 54 47.69 -23.77 -7.68
CA SER A 54 46.78 -24.91 -7.92
C SER A 54 47.50 -26.25 -7.71
N HIS A 55 46.70 -27.33 -7.73
CA HIS A 55 47.01 -28.78 -7.85
C HIS A 55 47.03 -29.61 -6.55
N SER A 56 46.59 -30.87 -6.47
CA SER A 56 45.55 -31.73 -7.09
C SER A 56 45.87 -33.20 -6.74
N HIS A 57 44.84 -34.06 -6.69
CA HIS A 57 44.88 -35.55 -6.83
C HIS A 57 45.30 -36.41 -5.61
N LEU A 58 44.75 -37.61 -5.32
CA LEU A 58 44.04 -38.66 -6.10
C LEU A 58 43.21 -39.60 -5.16
N GLU A 59 42.03 -40.07 -5.63
CA GLU A 59 41.43 -41.45 -5.67
C GLU A 59 41.66 -42.51 -4.55
N SER A 60 40.87 -43.58 -4.35
CA SER A 60 39.49 -44.02 -4.66
C SER A 60 39.21 -45.33 -3.85
N GLU A 61 37.93 -45.72 -3.75
CA GLU A 61 37.35 -47.08 -3.59
C GLU A 61 37.70 -48.04 -2.41
N GLY A 62 36.65 -48.66 -1.85
CA GLY A 62 36.70 -50.05 -1.33
C GLY A 62 36.17 -50.31 0.09
N SER A 63 34.88 -50.61 0.22
CA SER A 63 34.28 -51.40 1.33
C SER A 63 34.79 -52.87 1.30
N PRO A 64 34.46 -53.83 2.23
CA PRO A 64 33.55 -53.80 3.40
C PRO A 64 33.99 -54.63 4.66
N LYS A 65 33.08 -54.68 5.67
CA LYS A 65 32.93 -55.63 6.81
C LYS A 65 33.89 -55.43 7.99
N SER A 66 33.49 -55.49 9.27
CA SER A 66 32.38 -56.17 9.95
C SER A 66 32.08 -55.55 11.33
N ASN A 67 30.79 -55.36 11.65
CA ASN A 67 30.28 -55.32 13.04
C ASN A 67 30.21 -56.76 13.60
N PRO A 68 30.04 -56.92 14.93
CA PRO A 68 28.71 -57.37 15.34
C PRO A 68 28.16 -56.75 16.64
N ASN A 69 26.82 -56.66 16.62
CA ASN A 69 25.88 -56.97 17.71
C ASN A 69 25.51 -55.89 18.74
N GLU A 70 24.23 -55.69 19.06
CA GLU A 70 22.94 -56.09 18.47
C GLU A 70 21.85 -55.32 19.27
N ARG A 71 20.85 -54.78 18.57
CA ARG A 71 19.51 -54.45 19.12
C ARG A 71 18.64 -55.75 19.03
N PRO A 72 17.28 -55.79 19.02
CA PRO A 72 16.18 -54.80 19.23
C PRO A 72 14.93 -55.47 19.94
N PRO A 73 13.62 -55.33 19.58
CA PRO A 73 12.69 -54.19 19.39
C PRO A 73 11.21 -54.36 19.97
N ILE A 74 10.36 -53.32 19.76
CA ILE A 74 8.95 -53.32 19.23
C ILE A 74 7.71 -53.81 20.05
N ASP A 75 6.65 -52.98 19.91
CA ASP A 75 5.17 -53.15 19.89
C ASP A 75 4.27 -53.41 21.12
N LYS A 76 3.24 -52.55 21.19
CA LYS A 76 1.78 -52.75 21.32
C LYS A 76 1.16 -53.67 22.38
N ARG A 77 0.01 -53.15 22.84
CA ARG A 77 -1.27 -53.78 23.27
C ARG A 77 -1.47 -54.13 24.75
N ARG A 78 -2.47 -53.41 25.29
CA ARG A 78 -3.70 -53.86 25.98
C ARG A 78 -3.62 -54.81 27.19
N GLU A 79 -4.37 -54.34 28.18
CA GLU A 79 -5.33 -55.06 29.05
C GLU A 79 -4.86 -55.75 30.34
N ARG A 80 -5.46 -55.24 31.42
CA ARG A 80 -6.13 -55.93 32.55
C ARG A 80 -5.29 -56.49 33.70
N ASN A 81 -5.55 -55.83 34.84
CA ASN A 81 -6.00 -56.39 36.12
C ASN A 81 -5.15 -57.50 36.79
N LEU A 82 -4.69 -57.24 38.03
CA LEU A 82 -5.26 -57.80 39.27
C LEU A 82 -4.37 -57.54 40.50
N ARG A 83 -4.99 -56.93 41.53
CA ARG A 83 -4.95 -57.26 42.97
C ARG A 83 -3.62 -57.16 43.77
N LYS A 84 -3.55 -56.10 44.62
CA LYS A 84 -3.64 -56.05 46.13
C LYS A 84 -2.73 -57.00 46.95
N PRO A 85 -2.33 -56.70 48.23
CA PRO A 85 -3.16 -55.98 49.22
C PRO A 85 -2.48 -55.14 50.36
N ASN A 86 -3.36 -54.40 51.05
CA ASN A 86 -3.44 -54.09 52.49
C ASN A 86 -2.61 -52.97 53.15
N GLY A 87 -3.35 -52.03 53.75
CA GLY A 87 -2.85 -51.03 54.70
C GLY A 87 -3.85 -49.97 55.20
N VAL A 88 -5.11 -50.36 55.48
CA VAL A 88 -6.08 -49.85 56.51
C VAL A 88 -6.41 -48.33 56.65
N ILE A 89 -7.73 -48.10 56.62
CA ILE A 89 -8.60 -46.89 56.77
C ILE A 89 -8.86 -46.57 58.26
N PRO A 90 -9.40 -45.40 58.70
CA PRO A 90 -10.88 -45.16 58.73
C PRO A 90 -11.30 -43.66 58.52
N ILE A 91 -12.54 -43.17 58.34
CA ILE A 91 -13.88 -43.64 57.91
C ILE A 91 -14.87 -42.43 58.06
N ARG A 92 -15.87 -42.34 57.16
CA ARG A 92 -17.24 -41.72 57.28
C ARG A 92 -17.39 -40.18 57.25
N LYS A 93 -18.40 -39.59 56.59
CA LYS A 93 -19.80 -40.03 56.40
C LYS A 93 -20.40 -39.42 55.12
N GLN A 94 -21.11 -40.26 54.37
CA GLN A 94 -22.09 -39.90 53.35
C GLN A 94 -23.50 -40.00 53.96
N LYS A 95 -24.43 -39.12 53.57
CA LYS A 95 -25.87 -39.38 53.68
C LYS A 95 -26.54 -38.92 52.39
N ASN A 96 -27.11 -39.89 51.69
CA ASN A 96 -27.93 -39.74 50.47
C ASN A 96 -29.37 -39.41 50.84
N PHE A 97 -30.13 -38.77 49.94
CA PHE A 97 -31.45 -39.26 49.53
C PHE A 97 -31.79 -38.87 48.08
N ALA A 98 -31.71 -39.90 47.26
CA ALA A 98 -32.45 -40.34 46.07
C ALA A 98 -33.57 -39.50 45.38
N LEU A 99 -33.57 -39.69 44.04
CA LEU A 99 -34.69 -39.88 43.11
C LEU A 99 -35.35 -38.66 42.43
N GLY A 100 -34.83 -38.37 41.23
CA GLY A 100 -35.52 -38.76 39.99
C GLY A 100 -36.47 -37.75 39.37
N VAL A 101 -36.01 -37.08 38.30
CA VAL A 101 -36.89 -36.67 37.19
C VAL A 101 -36.13 -36.86 35.87
N LYS A 102 -36.89 -37.33 34.89
CA LYS A 102 -36.52 -37.82 33.56
C LYS A 102 -35.75 -36.79 32.74
N PHE A 103 -34.80 -37.30 31.96
CA PHE A 103 -34.24 -36.62 30.78
C PHE A 103 -35.36 -36.18 29.84
N HIS A 104 -35.50 -34.88 29.68
CA HIS A 104 -36.08 -34.26 28.49
C HIS A 104 -35.05 -33.31 27.89
N ASN A 105 -35.04 -33.29 26.55
CA ASN A 105 -34.13 -32.55 25.67
C ASN A 105 -33.71 -31.19 26.26
N GLY A 106 -32.40 -30.98 26.42
CA GLY A 106 -31.90 -29.73 26.98
C GLY A 106 -30.39 -29.64 26.84
N THR A 107 -29.90 -29.47 25.62
CA THR A 107 -28.52 -29.00 25.41
C THR A 107 -28.41 -27.48 25.62
N GLU A 108 -29.54 -26.78 25.71
CA GLU A 108 -29.63 -25.34 25.97
C GLU A 108 -29.56 -24.98 27.47
N ASP A 109 -30.04 -25.85 28.38
CA ASP A 109 -30.16 -25.55 29.82
C ASP A 109 -28.83 -25.44 30.60
N LEU A 110 -27.71 -25.95 30.07
CA LEU A 110 -26.41 -25.89 30.78
C LEU A 110 -25.66 -24.57 30.56
N LEU A 111 -25.93 -23.85 29.47
CA LEU A 111 -25.31 -22.56 29.18
C LEU A 111 -25.97 -21.41 29.94
N GLU A 112 -27.25 -21.58 30.32
CA GLU A 112 -28.06 -20.59 31.04
C GLU A 112 -28.07 -20.78 32.57
N ALA A 113 -27.48 -21.87 33.06
CA ALA A 113 -27.41 -22.14 34.49
C ALA A 113 -26.56 -21.07 35.23
N GLY A 114 -27.19 -20.40 36.20
CA GLY A 114 -26.54 -19.51 37.17
C GLY A 114 -26.24 -18.09 36.68
N LEU A 115 -26.85 -17.65 35.57
CA LEU A 115 -26.64 -16.29 35.02
C LEU A 115 -27.06 -15.15 35.97
N ASP A 116 -27.98 -15.43 36.90
CA ASP A 116 -28.43 -14.51 37.95
C ASP A 116 -27.37 -14.26 39.04
N ASN A 117 -26.26 -15.03 39.05
CA ASN A 117 -25.20 -14.87 40.03
C ASN A 117 -24.32 -13.65 39.68
N PRO A 118 -24.24 -12.61 40.56
CA PRO A 118 -23.48 -11.40 40.29
C PRO A 118 -21.97 -11.62 40.10
N ASP A 119 -21.42 -12.70 40.65
CA ASP A 119 -19.98 -13.00 40.52
C ASP A 119 -19.62 -13.73 39.22
N LEU A 120 -20.62 -14.25 38.50
CA LEU A 120 -20.38 -15.07 37.31
C LEU A 120 -19.86 -14.24 36.13
N GLY A 121 -20.47 -13.08 35.84
CA GLY A 121 -20.06 -12.18 34.77
C GLY A 121 -18.57 -11.76 34.88
N PRO A 122 -18.13 -11.19 36.02
CA PRO A 122 -16.73 -10.81 36.22
C PRO A 122 -15.76 -11.99 36.15
N PHE A 123 -16.14 -13.15 36.69
CA PHE A 123 -15.33 -14.37 36.61
C PHE A 123 -15.14 -14.84 35.16
N LEU A 124 -16.21 -14.87 34.37
CA LEU A 124 -16.16 -15.25 32.96
C LEU A 124 -15.35 -14.24 32.14
N LEU A 125 -15.54 -12.94 32.35
CA LEU A 125 -14.75 -11.90 31.67
C LEU A 125 -13.25 -12.04 31.95
N LYS A 126 -12.88 -12.33 33.20
CA LYS A 126 -11.48 -12.59 33.55
C LYS A 126 -10.94 -13.82 32.81
N GLN A 127 -11.69 -14.93 32.80
CA GLN A 127 -11.29 -16.13 32.08
C GLN A 127 -11.16 -15.90 30.57
N THR A 128 -12.05 -15.10 29.97
CA THR A 128 -11.95 -14.67 28.57
C THR A 128 -10.66 -13.90 28.32
N ARG A 129 -10.31 -12.92 29.17
CA ARG A 129 -9.07 -12.13 29.03
C ARG A 129 -7.82 -13.00 29.16
N ASP A 130 -7.83 -13.95 30.08
CA ASP A 130 -6.71 -14.88 30.26
C ASP A 130 -6.53 -15.77 29.01
N LEU A 131 -7.63 -16.23 28.38
CA LEU A 131 -7.60 -17.00 27.13
C LEU A 131 -7.13 -16.18 25.92
N ILE A 132 -7.56 -14.92 25.81
CA ILE A 132 -7.07 -14.01 24.76
C ILE A 132 -5.56 -13.79 24.94
N SER A 133 -5.13 -13.57 26.18
CA SER A 133 -3.72 -13.31 26.51
C SER A 133 -2.83 -14.53 26.25
N SER A 134 -3.35 -15.75 26.42
CA SER A 134 -2.64 -16.98 26.07
C SER A 134 -2.68 -17.31 24.57
N GLY A 135 -3.52 -16.63 23.78
CA GLY A 135 -3.74 -16.92 22.37
C GLY A 135 -4.44 -18.26 22.12
N GLU A 136 -5.05 -18.86 23.15
CA GLU A 136 -5.65 -20.18 23.05
C GLU A 136 -7.15 -20.10 22.72
N ASN A 137 -7.53 -20.71 21.59
CA ASN A 137 -8.91 -21.01 21.20
C ASN A 137 -9.86 -19.79 21.25
N PRO A 138 -9.80 -18.89 20.24
CA PRO A 138 -10.61 -17.68 20.20
C PRO A 138 -12.13 -17.97 20.20
N GLN A 139 -12.55 -19.11 19.66
CA GLN A 139 -13.95 -19.54 19.69
C GLN A 139 -14.46 -19.81 21.11
N LYS A 140 -13.63 -20.46 21.93
CA LYS A 140 -13.96 -20.69 23.35
C LYS A 140 -13.95 -19.38 24.14
N ALA A 141 -13.02 -18.47 23.85
CA ALA A 141 -13.01 -17.15 24.46
C ALA A 141 -14.31 -16.39 24.13
N LEU A 142 -14.78 -16.49 22.87
CA LEU A 142 -16.04 -15.91 22.42
C LEU A 142 -17.26 -16.47 23.16
N GLU A 143 -17.36 -17.80 23.29
CA GLU A 143 -18.45 -18.45 24.03
C GLU A 143 -18.53 -17.96 25.48
N LEU A 144 -17.40 -17.85 26.16
CA LEU A 144 -17.32 -17.35 27.53
C LEU A 144 -17.69 -15.87 27.62
N ALA A 145 -17.25 -15.06 26.65
CA ALA A 145 -17.55 -13.64 26.60
C ALA A 145 -19.04 -13.38 26.37
N LEU A 146 -19.68 -14.10 25.43
CA LEU A 146 -21.12 -14.03 25.18
C LEU A 146 -21.92 -14.44 26.42
N ARG A 147 -21.45 -15.45 27.16
CA ARG A 147 -22.08 -15.86 28.42
C ARG A 147 -21.90 -14.80 29.52
N ALA A 148 -20.76 -14.10 29.57
CA ALA A 148 -20.54 -13.00 30.48
C ALA A 148 -21.51 -11.83 30.19
N VAL A 149 -21.71 -11.47 28.93
CA VAL A 149 -22.69 -10.43 28.53
C VAL A 149 -24.09 -10.76 29.02
N LYS A 150 -24.57 -11.99 28.77
CA LYS A 150 -25.90 -12.42 29.26
C LYS A 150 -26.02 -12.29 30.78
N SER A 151 -24.98 -12.67 31.52
CA SER A 151 -24.97 -12.53 32.98
C SER A 151 -25.02 -11.07 33.43
N PHE A 152 -24.29 -10.17 32.78
CA PHE A 152 -24.35 -8.72 33.08
C PHE A 152 -25.72 -8.11 32.75
N GLU A 153 -26.37 -8.54 31.67
CA GLU A 153 -27.71 -8.07 31.30
C GLU A 153 -28.77 -8.47 32.33
N ILE A 154 -28.69 -9.71 32.83
CA ILE A 154 -29.63 -10.26 33.82
C ILE A 154 -29.41 -9.62 35.19
N THR A 155 -28.16 -9.50 35.63
CA THR A 155 -27.80 -8.93 36.94
C THR A 155 -27.98 -7.40 36.99
N GLY A 156 -27.95 -6.72 35.84
CA GLY A 156 -28.09 -5.27 35.72
C GLY A 156 -29.52 -4.73 35.89
N ASN A 157 -30.55 -5.57 36.10
CA ASN A 157 -31.95 -5.15 36.20
C ASN A 157 -32.41 -4.22 35.04
N GLY A 158 -31.87 -4.43 33.84
CA GLY A 158 -32.16 -3.61 32.65
C GLY A 158 -31.46 -2.24 32.60
N LYS A 159 -30.59 -1.90 33.56
CA LYS A 159 -29.70 -0.73 33.48
C LYS A 159 -28.30 -1.18 33.07
N PRO A 160 -27.83 -0.85 31.86
CA PRO A 160 -26.51 -1.25 31.42
C PRO A 160 -25.44 -0.57 32.28
N ASN A 161 -24.43 -1.33 32.71
CA ASN A 161 -23.32 -0.88 33.55
C ASN A 161 -21.99 -0.90 32.79
N LEU A 162 -20.93 -0.33 33.37
CA LEU A 162 -19.61 -0.29 32.71
C LEU A 162 -18.98 -1.67 32.53
N ASP A 163 -19.30 -2.65 33.37
CA ASP A 163 -18.78 -4.02 33.23
C ASP A 163 -19.32 -4.69 31.95
N LEU A 164 -20.59 -4.44 31.60
CA LEU A 164 -21.16 -4.84 30.33
C LEU A 164 -20.43 -4.18 29.16
N VAL A 165 -20.11 -2.88 29.24
CA VAL A 165 -19.37 -2.15 28.20
C VAL A 165 -17.98 -2.76 28.00
N MET A 166 -17.26 -3.06 29.08
CA MET A 166 -15.96 -3.72 29.02
C MET A 166 -16.04 -5.12 28.40
N CYS A 167 -17.13 -5.86 28.64
CA CYS A 167 -17.40 -7.12 27.96
C CYS A 167 -17.64 -6.95 26.46
N LEU A 168 -18.40 -5.93 26.06
CA LEU A 168 -18.67 -5.64 24.65
C LEU A 168 -17.39 -5.31 23.88
N HIS A 169 -16.47 -4.51 24.46
CA HIS A 169 -15.15 -4.24 23.88
C HIS A 169 -14.34 -5.53 23.68
N VAL A 170 -14.37 -6.45 24.66
CA VAL A 170 -13.65 -7.73 24.56
C VAL A 170 -14.26 -8.62 23.49
N ILE A 171 -15.60 -8.70 23.40
CA ILE A 171 -16.29 -9.46 22.35
C ILE A 171 -15.95 -8.90 20.97
N ALA A 172 -16.01 -7.58 20.81
CA ALA A 172 -15.67 -6.93 19.56
C ALA A 172 -14.23 -7.22 19.13
N ALA A 173 -13.27 -7.18 20.05
CA ALA A 173 -11.88 -7.54 19.79
C ALA A 173 -11.73 -9.02 19.35
N ILE A 174 -12.48 -9.95 19.98
CA ILE A 174 -12.48 -11.36 19.57
C ILE A 174 -13.08 -11.50 18.15
N TYR A 175 -14.22 -10.87 17.88
CA TYR A 175 -14.84 -10.90 16.56
C TYR A 175 -13.90 -10.35 15.48
N CYS A 176 -13.23 -9.22 15.74
CA CYS A 176 -12.20 -8.68 14.83
C CYS A 176 -11.06 -9.69 14.61
N SER A 177 -10.57 -10.35 15.68
CA SER A 177 -9.53 -11.38 15.55
C SER A 177 -9.95 -12.60 14.72
N LEU A 178 -11.26 -12.87 14.65
CA LEU A 178 -11.85 -13.94 13.85
C LEU A 178 -12.23 -13.48 12.42
N GLY A 179 -12.05 -12.20 12.09
CA GLY A 179 -12.49 -11.61 10.82
C GLY A 179 -14.01 -11.43 10.70
N GLN A 180 -14.74 -11.49 11.83
CA GLN A 180 -16.18 -11.37 11.94
C GLN A 180 -16.58 -9.91 12.24
N TYR A 181 -16.29 -9.00 11.30
CA TYR A 181 -16.47 -7.57 11.52
C TYR A 181 -17.95 -7.14 11.61
N ASP A 182 -18.83 -7.82 10.88
CA ASP A 182 -20.28 -7.56 10.88
C ASP A 182 -20.91 -7.79 12.27
N GLU A 183 -20.35 -8.71 13.06
CA GLU A 183 -20.77 -8.98 14.44
C GLU A 183 -20.08 -8.06 15.47
N ALA A 184 -18.88 -7.55 15.14
CA ALA A 184 -18.16 -6.61 16.00
C ALA A 184 -18.83 -5.23 16.05
N ILE A 185 -19.28 -4.71 14.90
CA ILE A 185 -19.83 -3.35 14.77
C ILE A 185 -21.02 -3.10 15.72
N PRO A 186 -22.08 -3.94 15.74
CA PRO A 186 -23.22 -3.71 16.64
C PRO A 186 -22.83 -3.78 18.12
N SER A 187 -21.84 -4.62 18.46
CA SER A 187 -21.32 -4.73 19.82
C SER A 187 -20.63 -3.43 20.24
N LEU A 188 -19.88 -2.81 19.33
CA LEU A 188 -19.19 -1.55 19.55
C LEU A 188 -20.15 -0.36 19.58
N GLU A 189 -21.11 -0.27 18.65
CA GLU A 189 -22.17 0.75 18.67
C GLU A 189 -22.89 0.76 20.02
N ARG A 190 -23.30 -0.43 20.48
CA ARG A 190 -23.91 -0.59 21.81
C ARG A 190 -22.98 -0.15 22.94
N SER A 191 -21.68 -0.44 22.85
CA SER A 191 -20.69 -0.04 23.86
C SER A 191 -20.50 1.47 23.96
N ILE A 192 -20.76 2.22 22.89
CA ILE A 192 -20.67 3.69 22.82
C ILE A 192 -21.94 4.37 23.34
N GLU A 193 -23.10 3.74 23.16
CA GLU A 193 -24.40 4.27 23.61
C GLU A 193 -24.58 4.22 25.13
N ILE A 194 -24.05 3.19 25.79
CA ILE A 194 -24.26 2.96 27.22
C ILE A 194 -23.63 4.05 28.10
N PRO A 195 -22.34 4.45 27.92
CA PRO A 195 -21.71 5.40 28.82
C PRO A 195 -22.14 6.86 28.57
N VAL A 196 -22.46 7.56 29.67
CA VAL A 196 -22.82 8.98 29.71
C VAL A 196 -21.62 9.78 30.24
N ILE A 197 -21.11 10.74 29.45
CA ILE A 197 -19.84 11.45 29.73
C ILE A 197 -19.91 12.22 31.07
N GLU A 198 -21.08 12.78 31.37
CA GLU A 198 -21.35 13.58 32.57
C GLU A 198 -21.33 12.76 33.87
N GLU A 199 -21.44 11.42 33.79
CA GLU A 199 -21.43 10.53 34.97
C GLU A 199 -20.01 10.26 35.50
N GLY A 200 -18.96 10.66 34.77
CA GLY A 200 -17.58 10.70 35.26
C GLY A 200 -16.53 10.19 34.28
N GLN A 201 -15.26 10.28 34.69
CA GLN A 201 -14.11 9.94 33.85
C GLN A 201 -14.14 8.50 33.33
N ASN A 202 -14.65 7.53 34.11
CA ASN A 202 -14.73 6.14 33.68
C ASN A 202 -15.75 5.93 32.55
N HIS A 203 -16.87 6.67 32.56
CA HIS A 203 -17.86 6.63 31.49
C HIS A 203 -17.30 7.26 30.22
N ALA A 204 -16.63 8.40 30.35
CA ALA A 204 -15.98 9.05 29.23
C ALA A 204 -14.86 8.18 28.61
N LEU A 205 -14.04 7.54 29.44
CA LEU A 205 -13.00 6.61 28.97
C LEU A 205 -13.60 5.39 28.27
N ALA A 206 -14.68 4.82 28.82
CA ALA A 206 -15.35 3.68 28.19
C ALA A 206 -15.90 4.06 26.81
N LYS A 207 -16.54 5.23 26.70
CA LYS A 207 -17.05 5.75 25.43
C LYS A 207 -15.93 6.02 24.42
N PHE A 208 -14.83 6.63 24.87
CA PHE A 208 -13.64 6.87 24.08
C PHE A 208 -13.09 5.57 23.48
N VAL A 209 -12.89 4.53 24.31
CA VAL A 209 -12.38 3.23 23.84
C VAL A 209 -13.32 2.60 22.82
N GLY A 210 -14.64 2.67 23.02
CA GLY A 210 -15.62 2.19 22.06
C GLY A 210 -15.50 2.90 20.70
N CYS A 211 -15.36 4.23 20.70
CA CYS A 211 -15.13 5.01 19.48
C CYS A 211 -13.83 4.63 18.78
N MET A 212 -12.72 4.46 19.52
CA MET A 212 -11.44 4.07 18.92
C MET A 212 -11.50 2.67 18.32
N GLN A 213 -12.04 1.68 19.04
CA GLN A 213 -12.18 0.31 18.51
C GLN A 213 -13.12 0.23 17.31
N LEU A 214 -14.19 1.02 17.29
CA LEU A 214 -15.07 1.11 16.13
C LEU A 214 -14.36 1.75 14.93
N GLY A 215 -13.54 2.78 15.18
CA GLY A 215 -12.67 3.37 14.17
C GLY A 215 -11.68 2.36 13.59
N ASP A 216 -11.01 1.57 14.44
CA ASP A 216 -10.08 0.51 14.02
C ASP A 216 -10.80 -0.57 13.20
N THR A 217 -12.00 -0.96 13.63
CA THR A 217 -12.83 -1.95 12.93
C THR A 217 -13.20 -1.45 11.53
N TYR A 218 -13.62 -0.19 11.41
CA TYR A 218 -13.91 0.42 10.11
C TYR A 218 -12.67 0.55 9.22
N ALA A 219 -11.51 0.87 9.79
CA ALA A 219 -10.24 0.91 9.05
C ALA A 219 -9.87 -0.48 8.51
N MET A 220 -10.03 -1.54 9.32
CA MET A 220 -9.74 -2.92 8.92
C MET A 220 -10.61 -3.42 7.77
N ILE A 221 -11.87 -2.98 7.67
CA ILE A 221 -12.77 -3.32 6.55
C ILE A 221 -12.62 -2.36 5.35
N GLY A 222 -11.72 -1.38 5.41
CA GLY A 222 -11.47 -0.41 4.35
C GLY A 222 -12.46 0.76 4.30
N GLN A 223 -13.32 0.93 5.31
CA GLN A 223 -14.26 2.07 5.40
C GLN A 223 -13.60 3.26 6.09
N ILE A 224 -12.61 3.86 5.42
CA ILE A 224 -11.77 4.92 6.00
C ILE A 224 -12.58 6.16 6.44
N GLU A 225 -13.62 6.56 5.71
CA GLU A 225 -14.47 7.69 6.08
C GLU A 225 -15.18 7.47 7.43
N ASN A 226 -15.72 6.27 7.65
CA ASN A 226 -16.37 5.91 8.92
C ASN A 226 -15.34 5.82 10.05
N SER A 227 -14.12 5.35 9.75
CA SER A 227 -13.02 5.31 10.70
C SER A 227 -12.65 6.73 11.20
N ILE A 228 -12.51 7.69 10.28
CA ILE A 228 -12.24 9.11 10.60
C ILE A 228 -13.35 9.70 11.49
N LEU A 229 -14.62 9.42 11.20
CA LEU A 229 -15.75 9.90 12.01
C LEU A 229 -15.65 9.38 13.46
N CYS A 230 -15.36 8.09 13.63
CA CYS A 230 -15.22 7.45 14.93
C CYS A 230 -14.04 8.01 15.72
N TYR A 231 -12.86 8.16 15.10
CA TYR A 231 -11.69 8.76 15.73
C TYR A 231 -11.91 10.24 16.08
N THR A 232 -12.61 10.99 15.24
CA THR A 232 -12.99 12.38 15.52
C THR A 232 -13.90 12.47 16.76
N ALA A 233 -14.87 11.56 16.88
CA ALA A 233 -15.73 11.45 18.06
C ALA A 233 -14.95 11.07 19.33
N GLY A 234 -13.92 10.22 19.20
CA GLY A 234 -12.98 9.92 20.29
C GLY A 234 -12.18 11.14 20.72
N LEU A 235 -11.62 11.89 19.75
CA LEU A 235 -10.79 13.08 19.98
C LEU A 235 -11.56 14.19 20.72
N GLU A 236 -12.66 14.69 20.14
CA GLU A 236 -13.96 14.62 20.79
C GLU A 236 -14.07 14.65 22.33
N ILE A 237 -14.40 13.46 22.82
CA ILE A 237 -14.56 13.11 24.23
C ILE A 237 -13.28 13.43 25.01
N GLN A 238 -12.12 13.12 24.44
CA GLN A 238 -10.85 13.30 25.13
C GLN A 238 -10.51 14.78 25.35
N ARG A 239 -10.85 15.65 24.39
CA ARG A 239 -10.76 17.11 24.51
C ARG A 239 -11.54 17.60 25.73
N GLN A 240 -12.78 17.13 25.88
CA GLN A 240 -13.68 17.56 26.94
C GLN A 240 -13.21 17.10 28.33
N VAL A 241 -12.62 15.91 28.41
CA VAL A 241 -12.28 15.27 29.70
C VAL A 241 -10.88 15.62 30.18
N LEU A 242 -9.91 15.72 29.26
CA LEU A 242 -8.50 15.92 29.57
C LEU A 242 -7.99 17.33 29.23
N GLY A 243 -8.60 17.97 28.23
CA GLY A 243 -8.12 19.23 27.65
C GLY A 243 -7.07 19.03 26.55
N GLU A 244 -6.86 20.07 25.75
CA GLU A 244 -6.04 20.04 24.53
C GLU A 244 -4.52 19.96 24.78
N MET A 245 -4.08 20.11 26.04
CA MET A 245 -2.66 20.08 26.41
C MET A 245 -2.22 18.75 27.05
N ASP A 246 -3.12 17.78 27.24
CA ASP A 246 -2.77 16.45 27.76
C ASP A 246 -2.04 15.61 26.69
N THR A 247 -1.04 14.84 27.08
CA THR A 247 -0.26 14.02 26.14
C THR A 247 -1.13 12.97 25.43
N ARG A 248 -2.11 12.39 26.12
CA ARG A 248 -3.02 11.40 25.52
C ARG A 248 -3.89 12.03 24.44
N PHE A 249 -4.22 13.32 24.57
CA PHE A 249 -4.93 14.05 23.51
C PHE A 249 -4.03 14.20 22.26
N GLY A 250 -2.73 14.42 22.46
CA GLY A 250 -1.73 14.39 21.39
C GLY A 250 -1.61 13.03 20.70
N GLU A 251 -1.63 11.93 21.45
CA GLU A 251 -1.64 10.57 20.88
C GLU A 251 -2.85 10.34 19.97
N THR A 252 -4.06 10.75 20.40
CA THR A 252 -5.27 10.63 19.59
C THR A 252 -5.25 11.54 18.37
N CYS A 253 -4.64 12.73 18.46
CA CYS A 253 -4.38 13.57 17.27
C CYS A 253 -3.51 12.83 16.24
N ARG A 254 -2.47 12.12 16.69
CA ARG A 254 -1.61 11.31 15.80
C ARG A 254 -2.41 10.17 15.16
N TYR A 255 -3.21 9.43 15.93
CA TYR A 255 -4.07 8.36 15.38
C TYR A 255 -5.03 8.88 14.31
N LEU A 256 -5.71 10.01 14.57
CA LEU A 256 -6.60 10.61 13.58
C LEU A 256 -5.82 11.12 12.35
N ALA A 257 -4.62 11.66 12.54
CA ALA A 257 -3.75 12.05 11.43
C ALA A 257 -3.35 10.86 10.56
N GLU A 258 -3.04 9.70 11.14
CA GLU A 258 -2.76 8.46 10.40
C GLU A 258 -3.96 8.03 9.55
N ALA A 259 -5.18 8.12 10.08
CA ALA A 259 -6.40 7.82 9.33
C ALA A 259 -6.59 8.80 8.14
N HIS A 260 -6.31 10.09 8.34
CA HIS A 260 -6.32 11.06 7.25
C HIS A 260 -5.22 10.80 6.20
N VAL A 261 -4.03 10.33 6.59
CA VAL A 261 -3.00 9.88 5.64
C VAL A 261 -3.51 8.71 4.80
N GLN A 262 -4.18 7.73 5.41
CA GLN A 262 -4.78 6.60 4.68
C GLN A 262 -5.89 7.07 3.71
N ALA A 263 -6.62 8.13 4.06
CA ALA A 263 -7.59 8.78 3.18
C ALA A 263 -6.96 9.71 2.13
N LEU A 264 -5.64 9.83 2.07
CA LEU A 264 -4.90 10.78 1.21
C LEU A 264 -5.26 12.27 1.46
N GLN A 265 -5.77 12.58 2.65
CA GLN A 265 -6.15 13.93 3.09
C GLN A 265 -4.99 14.60 3.83
N PHE A 266 -3.90 14.85 3.10
CA PHE A 266 -2.63 15.26 3.70
C PHE A 266 -2.66 16.61 4.43
N ASP A 267 -3.51 17.56 4.03
CA ASP A 267 -3.59 18.87 4.69
C ASP A 267 -4.24 18.78 6.08
N GLU A 268 -5.27 17.94 6.26
CA GLU A 268 -5.86 17.71 7.57
C GLU A 268 -4.96 16.83 8.44
N ALA A 269 -4.31 15.82 7.84
CA ALA A 269 -3.31 15.01 8.52
C ALA A 269 -2.16 15.87 9.08
N GLU A 270 -1.66 16.83 8.29
CA GLU A 270 -0.58 17.73 8.70
C GLU A 270 -0.98 18.58 9.91
N LYS A 271 -2.18 19.18 9.90
CA LYS A 271 -2.69 20.01 11.02
C LYS A 271 -2.75 19.21 12.32
N LEU A 272 -3.31 18.00 12.27
CA LEU A 272 -3.45 17.12 13.43
C LEU A 272 -2.10 16.62 13.93
N CYS A 273 -1.22 16.20 13.02
CA CYS A 273 0.13 15.77 13.36
C CYS A 273 0.96 16.92 13.96
N GLN A 274 0.79 18.15 13.45
CA GLN A 274 1.44 19.34 13.99
C GLN A 274 0.93 19.66 15.40
N MET A 275 -0.36 19.44 15.68
CA MET A 275 -0.93 19.57 17.02
C MET A 275 -0.33 18.53 17.99
N ALA A 276 -0.27 17.25 17.59
CA ALA A 276 0.36 16.18 18.37
C ALA A 276 1.82 16.53 18.70
N LEU A 277 2.61 16.92 17.68
CA LEU A 277 4.01 17.27 17.83
C LEU A 277 4.20 18.46 18.80
N ASN A 278 3.33 19.47 18.73
CA ASN A 278 3.39 20.62 19.64
C ASN A 278 3.10 20.24 21.10
N ILE A 279 2.16 19.33 21.32
CA ILE A 279 1.79 18.83 22.65
C ILE A 279 2.94 18.00 23.23
N HIS A 280 3.41 17.00 22.49
CA HIS A 280 4.48 16.12 22.96
C HIS A 280 5.81 16.84 23.12
N LYS A 281 6.12 17.84 22.29
CA LYS A 281 7.33 18.67 22.47
C LYS A 281 7.26 19.59 23.70
N LYS A 282 6.08 20.09 24.05
CA LYS A 282 5.90 20.97 25.24
C LYS A 282 5.89 20.18 26.55
N ASN A 283 5.33 18.97 26.54
CA ASN A 283 5.14 18.16 27.75
C ASN A 283 6.20 17.06 27.92
N GLY A 284 6.89 16.69 26.84
CA GLY A 284 7.82 15.56 26.80
C GLY A 284 9.24 15.93 27.24
N THR A 285 10.01 14.88 27.55
CA THR A 285 11.46 14.99 27.71
C THR A 285 12.15 15.03 26.34
N PRO A 286 13.34 15.62 26.21
CA PRO A 286 14.14 15.50 24.99
C PRO A 286 14.27 14.04 24.55
N ALA A 287 14.08 13.78 23.25
CA ALA A 287 14.09 12.44 22.66
C ALA A 287 12.99 11.50 23.21
N SER A 288 11.77 12.00 23.46
CA SER A 288 10.64 11.14 23.80
C SER A 288 10.25 10.24 22.61
N LEU A 289 9.75 9.04 22.92
CA LEU A 289 9.27 8.10 21.89
C LEU A 289 8.01 8.63 21.20
N GLU A 290 7.19 9.38 21.92
CA GLU A 290 5.97 10.00 21.41
C GLU A 290 6.30 11.10 20.40
N GLU A 291 7.27 11.98 20.68
CA GLU A 291 7.73 12.99 19.71
C GLU A 291 8.36 12.31 18.49
N ALA A 292 9.11 11.22 18.69
CA ALA A 292 9.71 10.47 17.58
C ALA A 292 8.64 9.87 16.66
N ALA A 293 7.56 9.32 17.21
CA ALA A 293 6.43 8.80 16.44
C ALA A 293 5.70 9.92 15.66
N ASP A 294 5.45 11.07 16.28
CA ASP A 294 4.86 12.22 15.58
C ASP A 294 5.75 12.69 14.41
N ARG A 295 7.07 12.76 14.63
CA ARG A 295 8.02 13.15 13.58
C ARG A 295 8.04 12.16 12.42
N ARG A 296 7.96 10.85 12.68
CA ARG A 296 7.85 9.85 11.61
C ARG A 296 6.60 10.06 10.76
N LEU A 297 5.47 10.35 11.40
CA LEU A 297 4.22 10.62 10.69
C LEU A 297 4.30 11.93 9.89
N MET A 298 4.85 12.99 10.50
CA MET A 298 5.06 14.27 9.80
C MET A 298 5.96 14.09 8.58
N ALA A 299 7.05 13.31 8.72
CA ALA A 299 7.93 13.01 7.60
C ALA A 299 7.21 12.29 6.46
N LEU A 300 6.36 11.30 6.78
CA LEU A 300 5.53 10.61 5.78
C LEU A 300 4.55 11.57 5.07
N ILE A 301 3.95 12.50 5.81
CA ILE A 301 3.05 13.51 5.25
C ILE A 301 3.82 14.45 4.30
N CYS A 302 4.96 14.98 4.74
CA CYS A 302 5.82 15.84 3.90
C CYS A 302 6.28 15.11 2.63
N ASP A 303 6.73 13.86 2.75
CA ASP A 303 7.19 13.04 1.62
C ASP A 303 6.06 12.83 0.61
N SER A 304 4.85 12.52 1.09
CA SER A 304 3.64 12.34 0.26
C SER A 304 3.20 13.64 -0.44
N LYS A 305 3.45 14.80 0.18
CA LYS A 305 3.21 16.13 -0.42
C LYS A 305 4.33 16.56 -1.38
N GLY A 306 5.42 15.79 -1.48
CA GLY A 306 6.58 16.09 -2.31
C GLY A 306 7.60 17.05 -1.67
N ASP A 307 7.45 17.38 -0.38
CA ASP A 307 8.45 18.14 0.38
C ASP A 307 9.47 17.19 1.01
N TYR A 308 10.35 16.67 0.15
CA TYR A 308 11.34 15.66 0.52
C TYR A 308 12.41 16.17 1.50
N GLU A 309 12.74 17.47 1.47
CA GLU A 309 13.73 18.04 2.38
C GLU A 309 13.17 18.16 3.81
N ALA A 310 11.93 18.62 3.97
CA ALA A 310 11.26 18.60 5.26
C ALA A 310 11.08 17.17 5.79
N ALA A 311 10.72 16.23 4.90
CA ALA A 311 10.61 14.82 5.25
C ALA A 311 11.92 14.25 5.82
N LEU A 312 13.06 14.54 5.17
CA LEU A 312 14.38 14.12 5.65
C LEU A 312 14.70 14.70 7.03
N GLU A 313 14.42 15.98 7.27
CA GLU A 313 14.65 16.60 8.58
C GLU A 313 13.87 15.85 9.68
N HIS A 314 12.59 15.60 9.44
CA HIS A 314 11.74 14.91 10.40
C HIS A 314 12.17 13.45 10.63
N TYR A 315 12.51 12.70 9.57
CA TYR A 315 13.01 11.32 9.70
C TYR A 315 14.34 11.26 10.46
N VAL A 316 15.30 12.16 10.17
CA VAL A 316 16.59 12.19 10.88
C VAL A 316 16.38 12.47 12.36
N LEU A 317 15.54 13.45 12.71
CA LEU A 317 15.25 13.78 14.11
C LEU A 317 14.52 12.63 14.83
N ALA A 318 13.59 11.95 14.15
CA ALA A 318 12.96 10.74 14.69
C ALA A 318 13.98 9.61 14.90
N GLY A 319 14.86 9.37 13.93
CA GLY A 319 15.90 8.35 14.01
C GLY A 319 16.88 8.60 15.16
N MET A 320 17.28 9.85 15.38
CA MET A 320 18.12 10.24 16.52
C MET A 320 17.44 9.96 17.86
N ALA A 321 16.15 10.28 17.98
CA ALA A 321 15.38 10.01 19.19
C ALA A 321 15.21 8.51 19.44
N MET A 322 14.91 7.72 18.40
CA MET A 322 14.82 6.25 18.50
C MET A 322 16.16 5.62 18.90
N ALA A 323 17.28 6.09 18.34
CA ALA A 323 18.62 5.64 18.69
C ALA A 323 18.97 5.94 20.15
N ALA A 324 18.59 7.13 20.66
CA ALA A 324 18.80 7.49 22.06
C ALA A 324 18.03 6.59 23.04
N ASN A 325 16.91 6.01 22.60
CA ASN A 325 16.10 5.06 23.38
C ASN A 325 16.45 3.59 23.13
N GLY A 326 17.54 3.30 22.39
CA GLY A 326 17.98 1.94 22.09
C GLY A 326 17.06 1.16 21.15
N GLN A 327 16.18 1.84 20.40
CA GLN A 327 15.24 1.23 19.46
C GLN A 327 15.92 0.97 18.09
N GLU A 328 16.93 0.11 18.04
CA GLU A 328 17.74 -0.12 16.83
C GLU A 328 16.92 -0.60 15.62
N ILE A 329 15.89 -1.41 15.86
CA ILE A 329 15.00 -1.92 14.80
C ILE A 329 14.19 -0.77 14.18
N ASP A 330 13.67 0.16 14.99
CA ASP A 330 12.95 1.33 14.49
C ASP A 330 13.87 2.29 13.75
N VAL A 331 15.11 2.46 14.21
CA VAL A 331 16.13 3.24 13.48
C VAL A 331 16.37 2.64 12.09
N ALA A 332 16.47 1.32 11.98
CA ALA A 332 16.62 0.65 10.69
C ALA A 332 15.40 0.84 9.77
N SER A 333 14.18 0.81 10.32
CA SER A 333 12.98 1.13 9.56
C SER A 333 12.96 2.59 9.09
N ILE A 334 13.39 3.53 9.91
CA ILE A 334 13.53 4.94 9.53
C ILE A 334 14.61 5.12 8.46
N ASP A 335 15.74 4.42 8.57
CA ASP A 335 16.81 4.43 7.55
C ASP A 335 16.30 3.95 6.18
N CYS A 336 15.35 3.00 6.13
CA CYS A 336 14.66 2.65 4.89
C CYS A 336 13.85 3.83 4.33
N SER A 337 13.04 4.49 5.16
CA SER A 337 12.25 5.66 4.74
C SER A 337 13.13 6.82 4.27
N ILE A 338 14.25 7.09 4.96
CA ILE A 338 15.27 8.06 4.53
C ILE A 338 15.83 7.67 3.15
N GLY A 339 16.10 6.38 2.93
CA GLY A 339 16.54 5.86 1.64
C GLY A 339 15.51 6.11 0.52
N ASP A 340 14.23 5.92 0.81
CA ASP A 340 13.14 6.19 -0.14
C ASP A 340 13.05 7.68 -0.49
N THR A 341 13.15 8.55 0.51
CA THR A 341 13.13 10.01 0.30
C THR A 341 14.34 10.47 -0.52
N TYR A 342 15.53 9.91 -0.27
CA TYR A 342 16.71 10.16 -1.13
C TYR A 342 16.51 9.65 -2.55
N LEU A 343 15.84 8.51 -2.73
CA LEU A 343 15.51 7.98 -4.05
C LEU A 343 14.57 8.92 -4.82
N SER A 344 13.57 9.49 -4.15
CA SER A 344 12.67 10.51 -4.72
C SER A 344 13.41 11.79 -5.13
N LEU A 345 14.44 12.18 -4.37
CA LEU A 345 15.35 13.29 -4.70
C LEU A 345 16.40 12.94 -5.78
N ALA A 346 16.38 11.72 -6.33
CA ALA A 346 17.40 11.20 -7.25
C ALA A 346 18.84 11.21 -6.67
N ARG A 347 18.97 11.19 -5.34
CA ARG A 347 20.23 11.12 -4.58
C ARG A 347 20.60 9.67 -4.32
N TYR A 348 20.97 8.97 -5.40
CA TYR A 348 21.08 7.50 -5.39
C TYR A 348 22.17 6.96 -4.46
N ASP A 349 23.30 7.65 -4.32
CA ASP A 349 24.40 7.17 -3.47
C ASP A 349 24.02 7.23 -1.98
N GLU A 350 23.37 8.31 -1.54
CA GLU A 350 22.83 8.44 -0.19
C GLU A 350 21.70 7.46 0.10
N ALA A 351 20.84 7.18 -0.89
CA ALA A 351 19.80 6.16 -0.77
C ALA A 351 20.40 4.76 -0.57
N VAL A 352 21.40 4.38 -1.39
CA VAL A 352 22.11 3.09 -1.22
C VAL A 352 22.75 2.99 0.16
N PHE A 353 23.40 4.05 0.63
CA PHE A 353 24.02 4.07 1.96
C PHE A 353 22.98 3.84 3.06
N SER A 354 21.84 4.52 2.99
CA SER A 354 20.76 4.40 3.98
C SER A 354 20.17 2.99 4.00
N TYR A 355 19.88 2.40 2.84
CA TYR A 355 19.43 1.01 2.74
C TYR A 355 20.46 0.00 3.25
N GLN A 356 21.76 0.23 3.03
CA GLN A 356 22.81 -0.64 3.55
C GLN A 356 22.91 -0.60 5.08
N LYS A 357 22.71 0.56 5.70
CA LYS A 357 22.61 0.67 7.17
C LYS A 357 21.44 -0.16 7.70
N ALA A 358 20.25 0.03 7.15
CA ALA A 358 19.06 -0.74 7.51
C ALA A 358 19.27 -2.25 7.31
N LEU A 359 19.83 -2.66 6.17
CA LEU A 359 20.12 -4.06 5.85
C LEU A 359 21.03 -4.72 6.89
N THR A 360 22.06 -4.00 7.35
CA THR A 360 23.03 -4.52 8.34
C THR A 360 22.33 -4.78 9.68
N VAL A 361 21.52 -3.83 10.14
CA VAL A 361 20.77 -3.96 11.40
C VAL A 361 19.75 -5.09 11.29
N PHE A 362 18.93 -5.15 10.23
CA PHE A 362 17.92 -6.21 10.08
C PHE A 362 18.54 -7.61 9.98
N LYS A 363 19.66 -7.77 9.28
CA LYS A 363 20.35 -9.07 9.23
C LYS A 363 20.84 -9.52 10.61
N SER A 364 21.39 -8.61 11.40
CA SER A 364 21.91 -8.92 12.73
C SER A 364 20.82 -9.18 13.77
N THR A 365 19.70 -8.45 13.72
CA THR A 365 18.63 -8.48 14.72
C THR A 365 17.55 -9.50 14.42
N LYS A 366 17.09 -9.56 13.16
CA LYS A 366 15.99 -10.42 12.70
C LYS A 366 16.46 -11.70 12.00
N GLY A 367 17.74 -11.75 11.63
CA GLY A 367 18.35 -12.87 10.91
C GLY A 367 18.29 -12.71 9.40
N GLU A 368 19.24 -13.36 8.70
CA GLU A 368 19.44 -13.18 7.25
C GLU A 368 18.28 -13.64 6.37
N ASN A 369 17.45 -14.56 6.87
CA ASN A 369 16.32 -15.14 6.13
C ASN A 369 14.98 -14.44 6.41
N HIS A 370 14.97 -13.32 7.16
CA HIS A 370 13.74 -12.64 7.52
C HIS A 370 13.15 -11.84 6.33
N PRO A 371 11.81 -11.83 6.11
CA PRO A 371 11.15 -11.03 5.07
C PRO A 371 11.52 -9.54 5.05
N THR A 372 11.67 -8.88 6.20
CA THR A 372 12.26 -7.52 6.29
C THR A 372 13.60 -7.36 5.55
N VAL A 373 14.50 -8.34 5.59
CA VAL A 373 15.75 -8.32 4.79
C VAL A 373 15.44 -8.38 3.30
N ALA A 374 14.46 -9.20 2.90
CA ALA A 374 13.98 -9.24 1.52
C ALA A 374 13.38 -7.90 1.08
N SER A 375 12.62 -7.21 1.95
CA SER A 375 12.06 -5.88 1.64
C SER A 375 13.15 -4.84 1.33
N VAL A 376 14.28 -4.89 2.04
CA VAL A 376 15.42 -4.00 1.74
C VAL A 376 16.10 -4.36 0.42
N PHE A 377 16.17 -5.66 0.08
CA PHE A 377 16.62 -6.08 -1.25
C PHE A 377 15.68 -5.59 -2.36
N VAL A 378 14.37 -5.60 -2.15
CA VAL A 378 13.40 -5.04 -3.10
C VAL A 378 13.63 -3.55 -3.31
N ARG A 379 13.84 -2.77 -2.25
CA ARG A 379 14.17 -1.33 -2.35
C ARG A 379 15.48 -1.07 -3.12
N LEU A 380 16.52 -1.84 -2.83
CA LEU A 380 17.77 -1.78 -3.59
C LEU A 380 17.56 -2.16 -5.06
N ALA A 381 16.72 -3.16 -5.34
CA ALA A 381 16.39 -3.54 -6.70
C ALA A 381 15.68 -2.41 -7.45
N ASP A 382 14.66 -1.78 -6.86
CA ASP A 382 13.95 -0.66 -7.47
C ASP A 382 14.89 0.53 -7.74
N LEU A 383 15.75 0.88 -6.77
CA LEU A 383 16.77 1.90 -6.95
C LEU A 383 17.68 1.60 -8.15
N TYR A 384 18.26 0.40 -8.21
CA TYR A 384 19.16 0.04 -9.32
C TYR A 384 18.43 -0.02 -10.66
N ASN A 385 17.14 -0.36 -10.67
CA ASN A 385 16.31 -0.33 -11.86
C ASN A 385 16.11 1.11 -12.36
N LYS A 386 15.78 2.06 -11.46
CA LYS A 386 15.65 3.50 -11.79
C LYS A 386 16.96 4.10 -12.31
N VAL A 387 18.11 3.65 -11.80
CA VAL A 387 19.44 4.07 -12.28
C VAL A 387 19.80 3.44 -13.64
N GLY A 388 19.06 2.43 -14.09
CA GLY A 388 19.34 1.70 -15.34
C GLY A 388 20.37 0.57 -15.18
N LYS A 389 20.76 0.23 -13.96
CA LYS A 389 21.64 -0.90 -13.62
C LYS A 389 20.83 -2.19 -13.49
N LEU A 390 20.31 -2.66 -14.62
CA LEU A 390 19.34 -3.77 -14.69
C LEU A 390 19.90 -5.09 -14.14
N ARG A 391 21.21 -5.35 -14.29
CA ARG A 391 21.85 -6.58 -13.80
C ARG A 391 21.84 -6.63 -12.27
N GLU A 392 22.25 -5.55 -11.63
CA GLU A 392 22.27 -5.40 -10.19
C GLU A 392 20.85 -5.50 -9.63
N SER A 393 19.91 -4.79 -10.26
CA SER A 393 18.50 -4.85 -9.86
C SER A 393 17.94 -6.27 -9.90
N LYS A 394 18.14 -7.00 -11.02
CA LYS A 394 17.72 -8.40 -11.16
C LYS A 394 18.36 -9.30 -10.09
N SER A 395 19.65 -9.08 -9.78
CA SER A 395 20.33 -9.84 -8.72
C SER A 395 19.68 -9.60 -7.34
N TYR A 396 19.25 -8.38 -7.03
CA TYR A 396 18.57 -8.07 -5.78
C TYR A 396 17.15 -8.65 -5.74
N CYS A 397 16.40 -8.61 -6.84
CA CYS A 397 15.11 -9.31 -6.97
C CYS A 397 15.27 -10.81 -6.71
N GLU A 398 16.27 -11.46 -7.32
CA GLU A 398 16.55 -12.89 -7.10
C GLU A 398 16.88 -13.21 -5.64
N ASN A 399 17.64 -12.34 -4.97
CA ASN A 399 17.92 -12.51 -3.54
C ASN A 399 16.64 -12.41 -2.70
N ALA A 400 15.78 -11.41 -2.94
CA ALA A 400 14.50 -11.29 -2.25
C ALA A 400 13.59 -12.51 -2.50
N LEU A 401 13.48 -12.98 -3.75
CA LEU A 401 12.70 -14.16 -4.10
C LEU A 401 13.19 -15.44 -3.41
N ARG A 402 14.50 -15.60 -3.20
CA ARG A 402 15.06 -16.76 -2.47
C ARG A 402 14.61 -16.77 -1.01
N LEU A 403 14.53 -15.59 -0.38
CA LEU A 403 14.03 -15.43 0.99
C LEU A 403 12.53 -15.74 1.05
N TYR A 404 11.75 -15.19 0.13
CA TYR A 404 10.31 -15.45 0.04
C TYR A 404 9.95 -16.91 -0.29
N ALA A 405 10.84 -17.66 -0.94
CA ALA A 405 10.61 -19.07 -1.25
C ALA A 405 10.71 -20.00 -0.02
N LYS A 406 11.35 -19.55 1.07
CA LYS A 406 11.54 -20.32 2.30
C LYS A 406 11.31 -19.43 3.54
N PRO A 407 10.07 -18.99 3.79
CA PRO A 407 9.78 -18.13 4.92
C PRO A 407 9.98 -18.88 6.24
N ASN A 408 10.42 -18.14 7.26
CA ASN A 408 10.45 -18.67 8.62
C ASN A 408 9.03 -18.97 9.13
N PRO A 409 8.84 -19.97 10.02
CA PRO A 409 7.55 -20.22 10.66
C PRO A 409 7.02 -18.97 11.38
N GLY A 410 5.74 -18.66 11.20
CA GLY A 410 5.08 -17.50 11.84
C GLY A 410 5.08 -16.21 11.02
N ILE A 411 5.72 -16.19 9.85
CA ILE A 411 5.60 -15.06 8.93
C ILE A 411 4.21 -15.08 8.25
N PRO A 412 3.47 -13.95 8.27
CA PRO A 412 2.19 -13.86 7.58
C PRO A 412 2.38 -14.02 6.07
N SER A 413 1.51 -14.82 5.44
CA SER A 413 1.57 -15.07 4.01
C SER A 413 1.38 -13.81 3.18
N GLU A 414 0.69 -12.82 3.73
CA GLU A 414 0.38 -11.54 3.12
C GLU A 414 1.64 -10.67 2.95
N GLU A 415 2.57 -10.70 3.91
CA GLU A 415 3.85 -9.97 3.80
C GLU A 415 4.69 -10.51 2.63
N ILE A 416 4.66 -11.82 2.43
CA ILE A 416 5.31 -12.47 1.30
C ILE A 416 4.63 -12.08 -0.01
N ALA A 417 3.29 -12.09 -0.04
CA ALA A 417 2.52 -11.73 -1.22
C ALA A 417 2.77 -10.26 -1.65
N SER A 418 2.82 -9.33 -0.70
CA SER A 418 3.18 -7.93 -0.95
C SER A 418 4.56 -7.82 -1.59
N GLY A 419 5.58 -8.49 -1.03
CA GLY A 419 6.93 -8.47 -1.61
C GLY A 419 7.00 -9.08 -3.02
N LEU A 420 6.15 -10.06 -3.35
CA LEU A 420 6.05 -10.60 -4.70
C LEU A 420 5.43 -9.60 -5.69
N ILE A 421 4.46 -8.80 -5.25
CA ILE A 421 3.86 -7.72 -6.05
C ILE A 421 4.92 -6.65 -6.35
N ASP A 422 5.67 -6.21 -5.34
CA ASP A 422 6.71 -5.19 -5.54
C ASP A 422 7.79 -5.66 -6.54
N ILE A 423 8.24 -6.92 -6.42
CA ILE A 423 9.21 -7.50 -7.37
C ILE A 423 8.59 -7.62 -8.77
N SER A 424 7.29 -7.90 -8.88
CA SER A 424 6.61 -7.98 -10.17
C SER A 424 6.59 -6.62 -10.89
N ALA A 425 6.37 -5.52 -10.17
CA ALA A 425 6.44 -4.17 -10.73
C ALA A 425 7.86 -3.83 -11.23
N ILE A 426 8.88 -4.28 -10.51
CA ILE A 426 10.27 -4.14 -10.97
C ILE A 426 10.50 -4.93 -12.26
N PHE A 427 10.08 -6.19 -12.35
CA PHE A 427 10.21 -6.96 -13.59
C PHE A 427 9.38 -6.40 -14.76
N GLU A 428 8.19 -5.87 -14.48
CA GLU A 428 7.37 -5.16 -15.47
C GLU A 428 8.15 -3.98 -16.08
N SER A 429 8.78 -3.16 -15.23
CA SER A 429 9.59 -2.02 -15.69
C SER A 429 10.87 -2.42 -16.46
N MET A 430 11.38 -3.63 -16.23
CA MET A 430 12.46 -4.24 -17.02
C MET A 430 11.98 -4.86 -18.33
N ASN A 431 10.67 -4.84 -18.60
CA ASN A 431 10.01 -5.53 -19.71
C ASN A 431 10.16 -7.07 -19.67
N GLU A 432 10.27 -7.65 -18.46
CA GLU A 432 10.29 -9.10 -18.20
C GLU A 432 8.87 -9.58 -17.83
N LEU A 433 7.94 -9.38 -18.77
CA LEU A 433 6.49 -9.47 -18.56
C LEU A 433 6.01 -10.84 -18.07
N GLU A 434 6.55 -11.94 -18.59
CA GLU A 434 6.16 -13.29 -18.18
C GLU A 434 6.59 -13.61 -16.74
N GLN A 435 7.70 -13.03 -16.28
CA GLN A 435 8.16 -13.20 -14.90
C GLN A 435 7.27 -12.42 -13.95
N ALA A 436 6.98 -11.16 -14.27
CA ALA A 436 6.06 -10.32 -13.51
C ALA A 436 4.69 -11.00 -13.35
N LEU A 437 4.11 -11.51 -14.45
CA LEU A 437 2.82 -12.20 -14.44
C LEU A 437 2.82 -13.45 -13.53
N LYS A 438 3.90 -14.25 -13.56
CA LYS A 438 4.03 -15.43 -12.69
C LYS A 438 4.07 -15.06 -11.20
N LEU A 439 4.68 -13.93 -10.85
CA LEU A 439 4.74 -13.46 -9.48
C LEU A 439 3.38 -12.95 -9.01
N LEU A 440 2.68 -12.18 -9.84
CA LEU A 440 1.31 -11.71 -9.57
C LEU A 440 0.34 -12.87 -9.38
N GLN A 441 0.42 -13.92 -10.21
CA GLN A 441 -0.39 -15.13 -10.02
C GLN A 441 -0.13 -15.85 -8.69
N LYS A 442 1.13 -15.85 -8.21
CA LYS A 442 1.47 -16.41 -6.90
C LYS A 442 0.90 -15.55 -5.77
N ALA A 443 1.03 -14.23 -5.85
CA ALA A 443 0.47 -13.29 -4.88
C ALA A 443 -1.06 -13.40 -4.82
N LEU A 444 -1.72 -13.44 -5.98
CA LEU A 444 -3.17 -13.60 -6.08
C LEU A 444 -3.65 -14.88 -5.41
N LYS A 445 -2.93 -16.00 -5.59
CA LYS A 445 -3.27 -17.28 -4.95
C LYS A 445 -3.18 -17.22 -3.43
N ILE A 446 -2.26 -16.41 -2.89
CA ILE A 446 -2.16 -16.20 -1.44
C ILE A 446 -3.36 -15.38 -0.95
N TYR A 447 -3.61 -14.23 -1.55
CA TYR A 447 -4.72 -13.34 -1.16
C TYR A 447 -6.11 -13.94 -1.38
N SER A 448 -6.29 -14.85 -2.35
CA SER A 448 -7.57 -15.53 -2.58
C SER A 448 -8.05 -16.36 -1.39
N ASN A 449 -7.15 -16.71 -0.45
CA ASN A 449 -7.50 -17.46 0.76
C ASN A 449 -7.74 -16.56 1.98
N ALA A 450 -7.58 -15.24 1.86
CA ALA A 450 -7.71 -14.28 2.95
C ALA A 450 -8.98 -13.43 2.78
N PRO A 451 -9.96 -13.49 3.71
CA PRO A 451 -11.13 -12.61 3.66
C PRO A 451 -10.71 -11.14 3.87
N GLY A 452 -11.43 -10.19 3.25
CA GLY A 452 -11.24 -8.75 3.45
C GLY A 452 -10.21 -8.05 2.52
N GLN A 453 -9.56 -8.76 1.60
CA GLN A 453 -8.48 -8.20 0.75
C GLN A 453 -8.92 -7.90 -0.70
N GLN A 454 -10.19 -7.50 -0.91
CA GLN A 454 -10.74 -7.33 -2.26
C GLN A 454 -10.07 -6.21 -3.06
N SER A 455 -9.73 -5.08 -2.42
CA SER A 455 -9.01 -3.98 -3.08
C SER A 455 -7.61 -4.40 -3.53
N THR A 456 -6.88 -5.14 -2.68
CA THR A 456 -5.57 -5.69 -3.04
C THR A 456 -5.66 -6.66 -4.22
N ILE A 457 -6.66 -7.55 -4.22
CA ILE A 457 -6.93 -8.47 -5.33
C ILE A 457 -7.22 -7.70 -6.61
N ALA A 458 -8.04 -6.65 -6.54
CA ALA A 458 -8.34 -5.79 -7.69
C ALA A 458 -7.07 -5.09 -8.21
N GLY A 459 -6.19 -4.63 -7.31
CA GLY A 459 -4.87 -4.09 -7.66
C GLY A 459 -4.01 -5.07 -8.47
N ILE A 460 -3.91 -6.32 -8.00
CA ILE A 460 -3.17 -7.38 -8.69
C ILE A 460 -3.77 -7.66 -10.08
N GLU A 461 -5.09 -7.80 -10.16
CA GLU A 461 -5.79 -8.05 -11.43
C GLU A 461 -5.63 -6.89 -12.42
N ALA A 462 -5.67 -5.64 -11.94
CA ALA A 462 -5.42 -4.46 -12.77
C ALA A 462 -3.98 -4.46 -13.32
N GLN A 463 -2.98 -4.78 -12.48
CA GLN A 463 -1.59 -4.88 -12.93
C GLN A 463 -1.39 -6.02 -13.94
N MET A 464 -2.02 -7.17 -13.71
CA MET A 464 -2.07 -8.25 -14.72
C MET A 464 -2.71 -7.78 -16.02
N GLY A 465 -3.77 -6.96 -15.94
CA GLY A 465 -4.42 -6.32 -17.08
C GLY A 465 -3.48 -5.44 -17.92
N VAL A 466 -2.65 -4.64 -17.25
CA VAL A 466 -1.58 -3.83 -17.89
C VAL A 466 -0.58 -4.75 -18.61
N ILE A 467 -0.08 -5.79 -17.93
CA ILE A 467 0.89 -6.72 -18.51
C ILE A 467 0.30 -7.44 -19.74
N TYR A 468 -0.95 -7.91 -19.66
CA TYR A 468 -1.61 -8.53 -20.82
C TYR A 468 -1.77 -7.56 -21.99
N TYR A 469 -2.03 -6.27 -21.72
CA TYR A 469 -2.08 -5.25 -22.76
C TYR A 469 -0.71 -5.09 -23.44
N MET A 470 0.37 -4.99 -22.65
CA MET A 470 1.74 -4.88 -23.17
C MET A 470 2.15 -6.09 -24.02
N MET A 471 1.65 -7.28 -23.68
CA MET A 471 1.86 -8.51 -24.45
C MET A 471 0.98 -8.60 -25.72
N GLY A 472 0.10 -7.62 -25.97
CA GLY A 472 -0.87 -7.63 -27.08
C GLY A 472 -2.07 -8.55 -26.87
N ASN A 473 -2.24 -9.14 -25.69
CA ASN A 473 -3.40 -9.96 -25.35
C ASN A 473 -4.54 -9.11 -24.80
N TYR A 474 -5.15 -8.32 -25.68
CA TYR A 474 -6.19 -7.35 -25.30
C TYR A 474 -7.45 -8.01 -24.70
N SER A 475 -7.73 -9.28 -25.04
CA SER A 475 -8.85 -10.00 -24.42
C SER A 475 -8.60 -10.38 -22.97
N ALA A 476 -7.39 -10.86 -22.65
CA ALA A 476 -7.04 -11.15 -21.26
C ALA A 476 -6.90 -9.86 -20.44
N SER A 477 -6.41 -8.78 -21.07
CA SER A 477 -6.36 -7.45 -20.48
C SER A 477 -7.75 -6.95 -20.07
N TYR A 478 -8.70 -6.94 -21.02
CA TYR A 478 -10.10 -6.57 -20.76
C TYR A 478 -10.72 -7.38 -19.63
N ASN A 479 -10.57 -8.71 -19.66
CA ASN A 479 -11.15 -9.59 -18.62
C ASN A 479 -10.55 -9.29 -17.23
N SER A 480 -9.25 -9.01 -17.16
CA SER A 480 -8.57 -8.71 -15.90
C SER A 480 -9.04 -7.37 -15.32
N PHE A 481 -9.14 -6.32 -16.15
CA PHE A 481 -9.69 -5.04 -15.70
C PHE A 481 -11.17 -5.13 -15.33
N SER A 482 -11.98 -5.86 -16.10
CA SER A 482 -13.39 -6.09 -15.79
C SER A 482 -13.57 -6.75 -14.42
N SER A 483 -12.73 -7.75 -14.10
CA SER A 483 -12.70 -8.40 -12.79
C SER A 483 -12.30 -7.43 -11.67
N ALA A 484 -11.24 -6.65 -11.89
CA ALA A 484 -10.74 -5.66 -10.93
C ALA A 484 -11.79 -4.58 -10.63
N ILE A 485 -12.37 -3.96 -11.65
CA ILE A 485 -13.39 -2.91 -11.54
C ILE A 485 -14.64 -3.43 -10.83
N SER A 486 -15.06 -4.67 -11.12
CA SER A 486 -16.20 -5.29 -10.44
C SER A 486 -15.96 -5.41 -8.93
N LYS A 487 -14.75 -5.77 -8.51
CA LYS A 487 -14.37 -5.85 -7.09
C LYS A 487 -14.27 -4.47 -6.43
N LEU A 488 -13.66 -3.50 -7.10
CA LEU A 488 -13.59 -2.11 -6.60
C LEU A 488 -14.99 -1.55 -6.36
N ARG A 489 -15.91 -1.72 -7.32
CA ARG A 489 -17.31 -1.29 -7.19
C ARG A 489 -18.04 -1.99 -6.04
N ALA A 490 -17.77 -3.28 -5.82
CA ALA A 490 -18.35 -4.05 -4.72
C ALA A 490 -17.78 -3.64 -3.35
N SER A 491 -16.52 -3.24 -3.28
CA SER A 491 -15.86 -2.76 -2.06
C SER A 491 -16.27 -1.35 -1.62
N GLY A 492 -17.05 -0.64 -2.43
CA GLY A 492 -17.49 0.72 -2.13
C GLY A 492 -16.59 1.82 -2.70
N GLU A 493 -15.46 1.48 -3.33
CA GLU A 493 -14.54 2.41 -4.00
C GLU A 493 -15.09 2.98 -5.33
N LYS A 494 -16.30 3.54 -5.32
CA LYS A 494 -16.98 4.00 -6.53
C LYS A 494 -16.42 5.32 -7.10
N LYS A 495 -15.53 5.98 -6.37
CA LYS A 495 -14.97 7.28 -6.72
C LYS A 495 -13.47 7.37 -6.45
N SER A 496 -12.76 6.24 -6.31
CA SER A 496 -11.32 6.30 -6.13
C SER A 496 -10.63 6.68 -7.45
N ALA A 497 -9.57 7.48 -7.39
CA ALA A 497 -8.76 7.77 -8.58
C ALA A 497 -8.22 6.49 -9.23
N PHE A 498 -7.92 5.47 -8.41
CA PHE A 498 -7.54 4.15 -8.90
C PHE A 498 -8.62 3.50 -9.78
N LEU A 499 -9.90 3.57 -9.40
CA LEU A 499 -11.00 3.10 -10.25
C LEU A 499 -11.04 3.86 -11.59
N GLY A 500 -10.87 5.19 -11.56
CA GLY A 500 -10.81 6.02 -12.78
C GLY A 500 -9.66 5.61 -13.71
N ILE A 501 -8.47 5.34 -13.16
CA ILE A 501 -7.32 4.86 -13.92
C ILE A 501 -7.59 3.45 -14.49
N ALA A 502 -8.17 2.54 -13.71
CA ALA A 502 -8.49 1.19 -14.16
C ALA A 502 -9.54 1.21 -15.31
N LEU A 503 -10.56 2.06 -15.21
CA LEU A 503 -11.56 2.26 -16.27
C LEU A 503 -10.93 2.77 -17.56
N ASN A 504 -10.00 3.73 -17.47
CA ASN A 504 -9.25 4.21 -18.62
C ASN A 504 -8.44 3.08 -19.29
N GLN A 505 -7.73 2.28 -18.51
CA GLN A 505 -6.95 1.16 -19.05
C GLN A 505 -7.85 0.09 -19.68
N MET A 506 -9.03 -0.18 -19.10
CA MET A 506 -10.04 -1.04 -19.71
C MET A 506 -10.56 -0.46 -21.03
N GLY A 507 -10.81 0.85 -21.09
CA GLY A 507 -11.21 1.56 -22.30
C GLY A 507 -10.17 1.44 -23.41
N LEU A 508 -8.88 1.57 -23.09
CA LEU A 508 -7.80 1.32 -24.05
C LEU A 508 -7.80 -0.13 -24.56
N ALA A 509 -8.07 -1.12 -23.71
CA ALA A 509 -8.24 -2.50 -24.14
C ALA A 509 -9.47 -2.68 -25.06
N CYS A 510 -10.57 -1.97 -24.80
CA CYS A 510 -11.75 -1.95 -25.68
C CYS A 510 -11.44 -1.36 -27.06
N VAL A 511 -10.69 -0.26 -27.12
CA VAL A 511 -10.25 0.34 -28.39
C VAL A 511 -9.48 -0.67 -29.24
N GLN A 512 -8.52 -1.39 -28.64
CA GLN A 512 -7.74 -2.42 -29.35
C GLN A 512 -8.56 -3.66 -29.74
N ARG A 513 -9.70 -3.87 -29.08
CA ARG A 513 -10.69 -4.90 -29.43
C ARG A 513 -11.74 -4.40 -30.42
N TYR A 514 -11.63 -3.17 -30.93
CA TYR A 514 -12.61 -2.52 -31.79
C TYR A 514 -14.01 -2.33 -31.16
N ALA A 515 -14.10 -2.40 -29.83
CA ALA A 515 -15.33 -2.13 -29.07
C ALA A 515 -15.44 -0.62 -28.75
N ILE A 516 -15.51 0.21 -29.80
CA ILE A 516 -15.40 1.68 -29.70
C ILE A 516 -16.52 2.30 -28.86
N GLY A 517 -17.75 1.79 -28.96
CA GLY A 517 -18.87 2.30 -28.15
C GLY A 517 -18.67 2.08 -26.65
N GLU A 518 -18.24 0.89 -26.26
CA GLU A 518 -17.93 0.58 -24.85
C GLU A 518 -16.72 1.39 -24.35
N ALA A 519 -15.71 1.59 -25.20
CA ALA A 519 -14.57 2.44 -24.84
C ALA A 519 -15.00 3.87 -24.51
N ALA A 520 -15.92 4.46 -25.28
CA ALA A 520 -16.44 5.79 -25.02
C ALA A 520 -17.15 5.89 -23.66
N GLU A 521 -17.99 4.90 -23.32
CA GLU A 521 -18.67 4.83 -22.02
C GLU A 521 -17.67 4.74 -20.86
N LEU A 522 -16.65 3.89 -20.99
CA LEU A 522 -15.60 3.73 -19.99
C LEU A 522 -14.75 4.99 -19.81
N PHE A 523 -14.40 5.69 -20.89
CA PHE A 523 -13.65 6.94 -20.81
C PHE A 523 -14.47 8.08 -20.22
N GLU A 524 -15.77 8.19 -20.52
CA GLU A 524 -16.64 9.19 -19.89
C GLU A 524 -16.82 8.93 -18.38
N GLU A 525 -16.95 7.67 -17.96
CA GLU A 525 -16.97 7.33 -16.54
C GLU A 525 -15.63 7.66 -15.86
N ALA A 526 -14.50 7.28 -16.47
CA ALA A 526 -13.16 7.60 -15.98
C ALA A 526 -12.94 9.11 -15.85
N ARG A 527 -13.40 9.89 -16.84
CA ARG A 527 -13.36 11.35 -16.85
C ARG A 527 -14.09 11.91 -15.63
N SER A 528 -15.34 11.51 -15.42
CA SER A 528 -16.17 12.00 -14.31
C SER A 528 -15.52 11.76 -12.94
N ILE A 529 -14.88 10.59 -12.78
CA ILE A 529 -14.15 10.25 -11.55
C ILE A 529 -12.88 11.11 -11.42
N LEU A 530 -12.00 11.13 -12.42
CA LEU A 530 -10.70 11.81 -12.31
C LEU A 530 -10.81 13.34 -12.30
N GLU A 531 -11.81 13.92 -12.97
CA GLU A 531 -12.13 15.35 -12.83
C GLU A 531 -12.47 15.71 -11.38
N LYS A 532 -13.21 14.84 -10.68
CA LYS A 532 -13.59 15.07 -9.29
C LYS A 532 -12.41 14.89 -8.34
N GLU A 533 -11.62 13.84 -8.54
CA GLU A 533 -10.56 13.46 -7.60
C GLU A 533 -9.25 14.22 -7.81
N TYR A 534 -8.86 14.47 -9.06
CA TYR A 534 -7.60 15.18 -9.39
C TYR A 534 -7.81 16.57 -10.00
N GLY A 535 -9.03 16.88 -10.43
CA GLY A 535 -9.33 18.10 -11.16
C GLY A 535 -9.15 17.97 -12.68
N PRO A 536 -9.73 18.91 -13.45
CA PRO A 536 -9.78 18.86 -14.91
C PRO A 536 -8.44 19.19 -15.60
N CYS A 537 -7.43 19.64 -14.84
CA CYS A 537 -6.12 20.03 -15.37
C CYS A 537 -5.00 19.07 -14.97
N HIS A 538 -5.32 17.96 -14.28
CA HIS A 538 -4.33 16.96 -13.89
C HIS A 538 -3.87 16.14 -15.10
N PRO A 539 -2.57 15.76 -15.20
CA PRO A 539 -2.05 15.01 -16.35
C PRO A 539 -2.85 13.74 -16.69
N ASP A 540 -3.23 12.96 -15.68
CA ASP A 540 -4.03 11.75 -15.91
C ASP A 540 -5.43 12.06 -16.47
N THR A 541 -6.08 13.11 -15.96
CA THR A 541 -7.39 13.57 -16.47
C THR A 541 -7.28 14.06 -17.92
N LEU A 542 -6.22 14.80 -18.25
CA LEU A 542 -5.93 15.23 -19.62
C LEU A 542 -5.64 14.04 -20.55
N GLY A 543 -5.03 12.97 -20.03
CA GLY A 543 -4.88 11.70 -20.74
C GLY A 543 -6.22 11.08 -21.12
N ILE A 544 -7.21 11.11 -20.21
CA ILE A 544 -8.57 10.63 -20.51
C ILE A 544 -9.21 11.44 -21.62
N TYR A 545 -9.13 12.77 -21.56
CA TYR A 545 -9.68 13.63 -22.61
C TYR A 545 -9.09 13.31 -23.98
N SER A 546 -7.78 13.06 -24.05
CA SER A 546 -7.10 12.71 -25.29
C SER A 546 -7.58 11.37 -25.84
N ASN A 547 -7.76 10.36 -24.96
CA ASN A 547 -8.34 9.07 -25.32
C ASN A 547 -9.81 9.18 -25.78
N LEU A 548 -10.60 10.00 -25.10
CA LEU A 548 -12.00 10.25 -25.42
C LEU A 548 -12.15 10.97 -26.76
N ALA A 549 -11.31 11.98 -27.04
CA ALA A 549 -11.28 12.67 -28.32
C ALA A 549 -10.96 11.71 -29.48
N GLY A 550 -9.94 10.85 -29.33
CA GLY A 550 -9.63 9.81 -30.33
C GLY A 550 -10.77 8.80 -30.52
N THR A 551 -11.51 8.49 -29.46
CA THR A 551 -12.67 7.59 -29.51
C THR A 551 -13.85 8.25 -30.24
N TYR A 552 -14.11 9.54 -29.99
CA TYR A 552 -15.14 10.31 -30.68
C TYR A 552 -14.83 10.51 -32.16
N ASP A 553 -13.57 10.74 -32.52
CA ASP A 553 -13.13 10.70 -33.92
C ASP A 553 -13.48 9.35 -34.57
N ALA A 554 -13.11 8.23 -33.93
CA ALA A 554 -13.43 6.89 -34.44
C ALA A 554 -14.93 6.60 -34.58
N MET A 555 -15.79 7.30 -33.81
CA MET A 555 -17.25 7.24 -33.92
C MET A 555 -17.84 8.19 -34.98
N GLY A 556 -17.02 9.04 -35.60
CA GLY A 556 -17.46 10.09 -36.52
C GLY A 556 -18.05 11.33 -35.82
N ARG A 557 -17.90 11.43 -34.50
CA ARG A 557 -18.32 12.59 -33.69
C ARG A 557 -17.22 13.66 -33.70
N LEU A 558 -16.90 14.16 -34.89
CA LEU A 558 -15.77 15.06 -35.14
C LEU A 558 -15.83 16.34 -34.31
N GLU A 559 -17.01 16.91 -34.10
CA GLU A 559 -17.16 18.15 -33.32
C GLU A 559 -16.81 17.97 -31.85
N ASP A 560 -17.27 16.88 -31.23
CA ASP A 560 -16.97 16.57 -29.84
C ASP A 560 -15.46 16.28 -29.67
N ALA A 561 -14.86 15.59 -30.64
CA ALA A 561 -13.41 15.33 -30.65
C ALA A 561 -12.58 16.62 -30.75
N ILE A 562 -12.97 17.54 -31.65
CA ILE A 562 -12.30 18.84 -31.81
C ILE A 562 -12.41 19.67 -30.53
N GLU A 563 -13.61 19.78 -29.94
CA GLU A 563 -13.84 20.58 -28.73
C GLU A 563 -12.95 20.12 -27.57
N ILE A 564 -12.92 18.80 -27.31
CA ILE A 564 -12.09 18.23 -26.24
C ILE A 564 -10.60 18.48 -26.50
N LEU A 565 -10.16 18.30 -27.75
CA LEU A 565 -8.75 18.41 -28.10
C LEU A 565 -8.26 19.86 -28.09
N GLU A 566 -9.10 20.83 -28.49
CA GLU A 566 -8.83 22.26 -28.33
C GLU A 566 -8.61 22.62 -26.85
N TYR A 567 -9.45 22.10 -25.95
CA TYR A 567 -9.27 22.28 -24.51
C TYR A 567 -7.95 21.67 -24.01
N VAL A 568 -7.65 20.41 -24.36
CA VAL A 568 -6.41 19.74 -23.94
C VAL A 568 -5.17 20.48 -24.41
N VAL A 569 -5.13 20.89 -25.70
CA VAL A 569 -4.02 21.66 -26.25
C VAL A 569 -3.85 22.97 -25.50
N GLY A 570 -4.93 23.72 -25.26
CA GLY A 570 -4.86 24.99 -24.54
C GLY A 570 -4.27 24.84 -23.12
N VAL A 571 -4.74 23.85 -22.36
CA VAL A 571 -4.25 23.60 -21.00
C VAL A 571 -2.79 23.11 -21.00
N ARG A 572 -2.42 22.20 -21.90
CA ARG A 572 -1.03 21.70 -21.99
C ARG A 572 -0.08 22.80 -22.49
N GLU A 573 -0.50 23.64 -23.43
CA GLU A 573 0.29 24.81 -23.90
C GLU A 573 0.59 25.78 -22.77
N GLU A 574 -0.41 26.10 -21.94
CA GLU A 574 -0.24 27.01 -20.80
C GLU A 574 0.75 26.46 -19.77
N LYS A 575 0.64 25.15 -19.45
CA LYS A 575 1.44 24.52 -18.39
C LYS A 575 2.85 24.12 -18.84
N LEU A 576 2.99 23.57 -20.04
CA LEU A 576 4.22 22.94 -20.52
C LEU A 576 4.96 23.79 -21.57
N GLY A 577 4.30 24.80 -22.12
CA GLY A 577 4.80 25.62 -23.21
C GLY A 577 4.64 24.97 -24.59
N THR A 578 4.71 25.81 -25.63
CA THR A 578 4.40 25.39 -27.02
C THR A 578 5.42 24.45 -27.65
N ALA A 579 6.61 24.30 -27.04
CA ALA A 579 7.70 23.47 -27.55
C ALA A 579 7.72 22.05 -26.93
N ASN A 580 6.79 21.75 -26.03
CA ASN A 580 6.69 20.41 -25.44
C ASN A 580 6.21 19.39 -26.51
N PRO A 581 6.85 18.22 -26.64
CA PRO A 581 6.44 17.19 -27.61
C PRO A 581 4.98 16.77 -27.49
N ASP A 582 4.48 16.62 -26.27
CA ASP A 582 3.10 16.20 -26.00
C ASP A 582 2.10 17.27 -26.48
N VAL A 583 2.49 18.54 -26.45
CA VAL A 583 1.69 19.65 -26.99
C VAL A 583 1.71 19.64 -28.52
N ASP A 584 2.86 19.36 -29.13
CA ASP A 584 2.98 19.28 -30.59
C ASP A 584 2.16 18.13 -31.18
N ASP A 585 2.20 16.97 -30.54
CA ASP A 585 1.46 15.79 -30.99
C ASP A 585 -0.06 16.01 -30.88
N GLU A 586 -0.57 16.60 -29.80
CA GLU A 586 -2.01 16.92 -29.69
C GLU A 586 -2.44 18.02 -30.68
N LYS A 587 -1.58 19.02 -30.95
CA LYS A 587 -1.85 20.02 -32.01
C LYS A 587 -1.93 19.41 -33.39
N ARG A 588 -1.07 18.41 -33.67
CA ARG A 588 -1.07 17.72 -34.95
C ARG A 588 -2.38 16.98 -35.14
N ARG A 589 -2.80 16.21 -34.13
CA ARG A 589 -4.11 15.54 -34.12
C ARG A 589 -5.26 16.53 -34.30
N LEU A 590 -5.24 17.66 -33.61
CA LEU A 590 -6.26 18.71 -33.77
C LEU A 590 -6.28 19.29 -35.18
N THR A 591 -5.11 19.49 -35.80
CA THR A 591 -5.02 19.98 -37.18
C THR A 591 -5.59 18.98 -38.18
N GLU A 592 -5.36 17.69 -37.96
CA GLU A 592 -5.94 16.60 -38.77
C GLU A 592 -7.46 16.61 -38.68
N LEU A 593 -8.02 16.65 -37.45
CA LEU A 593 -9.47 16.71 -37.23
C LEU A 593 -10.11 17.97 -37.83
N LEU A 594 -9.50 19.15 -37.67
CA LEU A 594 -9.97 20.38 -38.27
C LEU A 594 -9.95 20.32 -39.80
N THR A 595 -8.97 19.62 -40.38
CA THR A 595 -8.89 19.41 -41.83
C THR A 595 -10.01 18.49 -42.30
N GLU A 596 -10.26 17.40 -41.58
CA GLU A 596 -11.35 16.45 -41.85
C GLU A 596 -12.73 17.10 -41.74
N ALA A 597 -12.93 17.97 -40.75
CA ALA A 597 -14.16 18.75 -40.57
C ALA A 597 -14.31 19.91 -41.58
N GLY A 598 -13.33 20.12 -42.49
CA GLY A 598 -13.34 21.23 -43.44
C GLY A 598 -13.17 22.61 -42.80
N ARG A 599 -12.71 22.66 -41.55
CA ARG A 599 -12.54 23.86 -40.71
C ARG A 599 -11.12 24.43 -40.75
N VAL A 600 -10.41 24.27 -41.86
CA VAL A 600 -9.09 24.88 -42.02
C VAL A 600 -9.21 26.41 -42.03
N ARG A 601 -9.03 27.05 -40.87
CA ARG A 601 -8.63 28.46 -40.85
C ARG A 601 -7.23 28.50 -41.44
N SER A 602 -7.12 29.04 -42.65
CA SER A 602 -5.85 29.53 -43.19
C SER A 602 -5.29 30.57 -42.22
N ARG A 603 -4.52 30.13 -41.22
CA ARG A 603 -3.55 30.98 -40.55
C ARG A 603 -2.45 31.20 -41.57
N LYS A 604 -2.67 32.15 -42.49
CA LYS A 604 -1.54 32.87 -43.06
C LYS A 604 -0.75 33.35 -41.86
N SER A 605 0.44 32.78 -41.67
CA SER A 605 1.47 33.35 -40.83
C SER A 605 1.54 34.83 -41.19
N ARG A 606 1.08 35.71 -40.29
CA ARG A 606 1.60 37.07 -40.28
C ARG A 606 3.06 36.88 -39.92
N SER A 607 3.91 36.85 -40.94
CA SER A 607 5.34 36.89 -40.75
C SER A 607 5.66 38.10 -39.86
N LEU A 608 6.68 37.97 -39.04
CA LEU A 608 7.26 39.01 -38.18
C LEU A 608 7.59 40.34 -38.91
N GLN A 609 7.40 40.40 -40.23
CA GLN A 609 7.64 41.56 -41.08
C GLN A 609 6.55 42.64 -40.96
N THR A 610 5.38 42.36 -40.37
CA THR A 610 4.31 43.38 -40.17
C THR A 610 4.41 44.17 -38.87
N PHE A 611 5.42 43.92 -38.02
CA PHE A 611 5.63 44.64 -36.76
C PHE A 611 6.72 45.73 -36.81
N LEU A 612 7.43 45.88 -37.94
CA LEU A 612 8.53 46.86 -38.07
C LEU A 612 8.22 48.06 -38.98
N ASP A 613 7.11 48.04 -39.73
CA ASP A 613 6.70 49.18 -40.57
C ASP A 613 5.46 49.89 -40.00
N THR A 614 5.67 50.62 -38.90
CA THR A 614 4.80 51.76 -38.54
C THR A 614 5.66 52.89 -38.00
N ASN A 615 6.17 53.72 -38.91
CA ASN A 615 6.73 55.03 -38.60
C ASN A 615 5.74 56.09 -39.14
N PRO A 616 4.96 56.79 -38.32
CA PRO A 616 4.11 57.87 -38.80
C PRO A 616 4.94 59.15 -38.91
N GLN A 617 5.23 59.59 -40.13
CA GLN A 617 5.68 60.97 -40.34
C GLN A 617 4.51 61.94 -40.17
N THR A 618 4.66 62.79 -39.17
CA THR A 618 3.87 63.97 -38.86
C THR A 618 4.10 65.05 -39.92
N THR A 619 3.07 65.39 -40.69
CA THR A 619 2.97 66.71 -41.33
C THR A 619 1.51 67.17 -41.31
N ILE A 620 1.15 67.99 -40.33
CA ILE A 620 0.00 68.91 -40.42
C ILE A 620 0.59 70.31 -40.32
N ASN A 621 0.60 70.99 -41.47
CA ASN A 621 0.80 72.42 -41.58
C ASN A 621 -0.60 73.05 -41.48
N ASP A 622 -0.85 73.90 -40.49
CA ASP A 622 -1.78 75.00 -40.67
C ASP A 622 -1.39 76.19 -39.76
N ALA A 623 -1.27 77.33 -40.42
CA ALA A 623 -0.73 78.57 -39.91
C ALA A 623 -1.77 79.35 -39.09
N ILE A 624 -1.39 79.78 -37.88
CA ILE A 624 -2.13 80.75 -37.08
C ILE A 624 -1.71 82.16 -37.49
N LYS A 625 -2.71 82.98 -37.82
CA LYS A 625 -2.59 84.39 -38.20
C LYS A 625 -2.54 85.28 -36.94
N VAL A 626 -1.68 86.29 -37.06
CA VAL A 626 -1.31 87.37 -36.13
C VAL A 626 -2.51 88.19 -35.62
N LEU A 627 -2.62 88.39 -34.30
CA LEU A 627 -2.47 89.67 -33.57
C LEU A 627 -2.65 89.47 -32.07
#